data_AF-U2C403-F1
#
_entry.id   AF-U2C403-F1
#
_cell.length_a   1.000
_cell.length_b   1.000
_cell.length_c   1.000
_cell.angle_alpha   90.00
_cell.angle_beta   90.00
_cell.angle_gamma   90.00
#
_symmetry.space_group_name_H-M   'P 1'
#
loop_
_entity.id
_entity.type
_entity.pdbx_description
1 polymer ?
#
loop_
_entity_poly.entity_id
_entity_poly.type
_entity_poly.pdbx_seq_one_letter_code
_entity_poly.pdbx_strand_id
1 'polypeptide(L)' 'MATKKVGLKANGRLKKGFRYNENGRIVKAKKATTKKTRKR' A
#
# COMPACT_ATOMS: atom_id res chain seq x y z
N MET A 1 -5.35 3.16 -23.20
CA MET A 1 -4.22 3.62 -22.35
C MET A 1 -4.60 3.41 -20.89
N ALA A 2 -4.13 2.33 -20.25
CA ALA A 2 -4.45 2.09 -18.84
C ALA A 2 -3.80 3.17 -17.97
N THR A 3 -4.61 4.03 -17.37
CA THR A 3 -4.18 5.00 -16.35
C THR A 3 -3.45 4.22 -15.26
N LYS A 4 -2.11 4.28 -15.26
CA LYS A 4 -1.26 3.50 -14.35
C LYS A 4 -1.72 3.79 -12.92
N LYS A 5 -2.44 2.86 -12.28
CA LYS A 5 -2.83 2.98 -10.87
C LYS A 5 -1.55 2.96 -10.05
N VAL A 6 -1.05 4.15 -9.69
CA VAL A 6 0.17 4.33 -8.94
C VAL A 6 0.05 3.55 -7.64
N GLY A 7 0.98 2.61 -7.40
CA GLY A 7 0.97 1.79 -6.20
C GLY A 7 0.19 0.47 -6.27
N LEU A 8 -0.46 0.13 -7.40
CA LEU A 8 -1.05 -1.20 -7.64
C LEU A 8 -0.18 -2.00 -8.62
N LYS A 9 -0.08 -3.30 -8.39
CA LYS A 9 0.52 -4.27 -9.32
C LYS A 9 -0.55 -4.76 -10.31
N ALA A 10 -0.12 -5.36 -11.41
CA ALA A 10 -1.02 -5.97 -12.40
C ALA A 10 -1.91 -7.07 -11.79
N ASN A 11 -1.44 -7.76 -10.75
CA ASN A 11 -2.20 -8.79 -10.03
C ASN A 11 -3.15 -8.24 -8.95
N GLY A 12 -3.47 -6.94 -8.97
CA GLY A 12 -4.39 -6.31 -8.01
C GLY A 12 -3.85 -6.11 -6.60
N ARG A 13 -2.60 -6.50 -6.33
CA ARG A 13 -1.95 -6.30 -5.01
C ARG A 13 -1.25 -4.95 -4.96
N LEU A 14 -1.16 -4.37 -3.77
CA LEU A 14 -0.43 -3.11 -3.56
C LEU A 14 1.10 -3.32 -3.64
N LYS A 15 1.81 -2.29 -4.13
CA LYS A 15 3.27 -2.21 -4.06
C LYS A 15 3.72 -1.97 -2.61
N LYS A 16 4.92 -2.42 -2.26
CA LYS A 16 5.50 -2.22 -0.91
C LYS A 16 5.55 -0.72 -0.60
N GLY A 17 5.10 -0.33 0.60
CA GLY A 17 5.04 1.06 1.02
C GLY A 17 3.82 1.84 0.49
N PHE A 18 2.80 1.16 -0.05
CA PHE A 18 1.49 1.75 -0.35
C PHE A 18 0.39 1.08 0.49
N ARG A 19 -0.67 1.81 0.78
CA ARG A 19 -1.86 1.35 1.51
C ARG A 19 -3.13 1.97 0.92
N TYR A 20 -4.28 1.37 1.16
CA TYR A 20 -5.56 2.04 0.95
C TYR A 20 -5.83 3.01 2.10
N ASN A 21 -6.39 4.18 1.80
CA ASN A 21 -7.01 5.03 2.80
C ASN A 21 -8.48 4.63 3.01
N GLU A 22 -9.15 5.29 3.94
CA GLU A 22 -10.56 5.06 4.27
C GLU A 22 -11.50 5.27 3.06
N ASN A 23 -11.08 6.11 2.12
CA ASN A 23 -11.79 6.37 0.87
C ASN A 23 -11.45 5.37 -0.26
N GLY A 24 -10.76 4.26 0.05
CA GLY A 24 -10.38 3.24 -0.93
C GLY A 24 -9.31 3.67 -1.94
N ARG A 25 -8.67 4.83 -1.75
CA ARG A 25 -7.59 5.34 -2.63
C ARG A 25 -6.23 4.83 -2.17
N ILE A 26 -5.37 4.56 -3.15
CA ILE A 26 -4.00 4.11 -2.88
C ILE A 26 -3.14 5.32 -2.51
N VAL A 27 -2.56 5.30 -1.32
CA VAL A 27 -1.66 6.33 -0.80
C VAL A 27 -0.33 5.72 -0.39
N LYS A 28 0.76 6.49 -0.47
CA LYS A 28 2.05 6.07 0.09
C LYS A 28 1.88 5.92 1.60
N ALA A 29 2.29 4.78 2.14
CA ALA A 29 2.30 4.58 3.57
C ALA A 29 3.28 5.61 4.16
N LYS A 30 2.76 6.54 4.98
CA LYS A 30 3.61 7.20 5.98
C LYS A 30 4.22 6.07 6.80
N LYS A 31 5.54 6.11 7.00
CA LYS A 31 6.22 5.16 7.88
C LYS A 31 5.55 5.24 9.25
N ALA A 32 4.58 4.38 9.51
CA ALA A 32 4.18 4.09 10.87
C ALA A 32 5.38 3.35 11.44
N THR A 33 6.07 3.97 12.38
CA THR A 33 7.09 3.36 13.24
C THR A 33 6.43 2.29 14.10
N THR A 34 5.89 1.25 13.49
CA THR A 34 5.37 0.10 14.20
C THR A 34 6.19 -1.07 13.71
N LYS A 35 7.36 -1.25 14.34
CA LYS A 35 7.97 -2.56 14.50
C LYS A 35 6.88 -3.44 15.12
N LYS A 36 6.10 -4.16 14.32
CA LYS A 36 5.30 -5.26 14.84
C LYS A 36 6.31 -6.36 15.18
N THR A 37 6.72 -6.35 16.44
CA THR A 37 7.45 -7.45 17.08
C THR A 37 6.65 -8.73 16.80
N ARG A 38 7.19 -9.58 15.94
CA ARG A 38 6.68 -10.93 15.75
C ARG A 38 7.07 -11.70 17.02
N LYS A 39 6.19 -11.73 18.02
CA LYS A 39 6.30 -12.69 19.12
C LYS A 39 5.97 -14.05 18.50
N ARG A 40 7.01 -14.83 18.20
CA ARG A 40 6.90 -16.26 17.91
C ARG A 40 6.71 -16.99 19.23
#